data_AF-A0A921RIQ8-F1
#
_entry.id   AF-A0A921RIQ8-F1
#
_cell.length_a   1.000
_cell.length_b   1.000
_cell.length_c   1.000
_cell.angle_alpha   90.00
_cell.angle_beta   90.00
_cell.angle_gamma   90.00
#
_symmetry.space_group_name_H-M   'P 1'
#
loop_
_entity.id
_entity.type
_entity.pdbx_description
1 polymer ?
#
loop_
_entity_poly.entity_id
_entity_poly.type
_entity_poly.pdbx_seq_one_letter_code
_entity_poly.pdbx_strand_id
1 'polypeptide(L)'
;MSSAAEGAYAIKLVSAGKQLLVVGEKYQTWFRGIITKDGRRYEVEDICHMPKMMVGSKTLHTDGMYPSLVGGVHKCWIGYQSLRNSFHALERYRGQTDAEHEKAIATIMVMLFEAPRFDQVYQTSLFLLQGGRDQQVQGEETSVSVAAMANAAVAKVAHNIRILCRSAWDFWLQNTQAQAAGGSSRNRK
;
A
#
# COMPACT_ATOMS: atom_id res chain seq x y z
N MET A 1 -28.12 11.50 3.77
CA MET A 1 -27.52 10.15 3.65
C MET A 1 -26.01 10.33 3.66
N SER A 2 -25.31 9.73 4.62
CA SER A 2 -23.88 9.93 4.85
C SER A 2 -23.06 9.25 3.75
N SER A 3 -22.45 10.03 2.86
CA SER A 3 -21.49 9.54 1.86
C SER A 3 -20.14 9.30 2.54
N ALA A 4 -19.99 8.16 3.20
CA ALA A 4 -18.71 7.73 3.75
C ALA A 4 -17.76 7.28 2.61
N ALA A 5 -17.23 8.27 1.89
CA ALA A 5 -15.96 8.31 1.16
C ALA A 5 -15.58 7.10 0.28
N GLU A 6 -16.24 6.96 -0.86
CA GLU A 6 -15.62 6.36 -2.05
C GLU A 6 -14.34 7.13 -2.42
N GLY A 7 -13.25 6.44 -2.72
CA GLY A 7 -12.06 7.12 -3.24
C GLY A 7 -10.79 6.27 -3.26
N ALA A 8 -9.86 6.70 -4.09
CA ALA A 8 -8.53 6.11 -4.23
C ALA A 8 -7.49 6.86 -3.40
N TYR A 9 -6.42 6.18 -3.01
CA TYR A 9 -5.16 6.79 -2.60
C TYR A 9 -4.00 6.18 -3.39
N ALA A 10 -2.87 6.87 -3.42
CA ALA A 10 -1.67 6.37 -4.09
C ALA A 10 -0.49 6.43 -3.13
N ILE A 11 0.27 5.34 -3.04
CA ILE A 11 1.56 5.27 -2.37
C ILE A 11 2.63 5.53 -3.44
N LYS A 12 3.39 6.61 -3.26
CA LYS A 12 4.50 6.96 -4.16
C LYS A 12 5.77 6.27 -3.70
N LEU A 13 6.27 5.34 -4.51
CA LEU A 13 7.59 4.71 -4.35
C LEU A 13 8.61 5.45 -5.21
N VAL A 14 9.76 5.78 -4.63
CA VAL A 14 10.86 6.48 -5.29
C VAL A 14 12.16 5.77 -4.98
N SER A 15 12.95 5.47 -6.01
CA SER A 15 14.29 4.90 -5.84
C SER A 15 15.15 5.25 -7.06
N ALA A 16 16.38 5.70 -6.82
CA ALA A 16 17.37 6.03 -7.86
C ALA A 16 16.81 6.88 -9.03
N GLY A 17 16.07 7.95 -8.72
CA GLY A 17 15.47 8.84 -9.72
C GLY A 17 14.27 8.28 -10.49
N LYS A 18 13.84 7.06 -10.17
CA LYS A 18 12.65 6.42 -10.73
C LYS A 18 11.46 6.54 -9.78
N GLN A 19 10.25 6.46 -10.33
CA GLN A 19 9.00 6.54 -9.59
C GLN A 19 8.01 5.49 -10.05
N LEU A 20 7.25 4.97 -9.09
CA LEU A 20 6.06 4.14 -9.28
C LEU A 20 4.98 4.63 -8.30
N LEU A 21 3.74 4.77 -8.76
CA LEU A 21 2.60 4.93 -7.86
C LEU A 21 1.88 3.60 -7.75
N VAL A 22 1.57 3.21 -6.53
CA VAL A 22 0.78 2.02 -6.21
C VAL A 22 -0.57 2.50 -5.68
N VAL A 23 -1.66 2.08 -6.30
CA VAL A 23 -2.99 2.63 -6.05
C VAL A 23 -3.80 1.68 -5.18
N GLY A 24 -4.44 2.25 -4.17
CA GLY A 24 -5.29 1.56 -3.22
C GLY A 24 -6.68 2.17 -3.09
N GLU A 25 -7.63 1.35 -2.67
CA GLU A 25 -8.98 1.80 -2.33
C GLU A 25 -9.06 2.22 -0.86
N LYS A 26 -9.64 3.40 -0.57
CA LYS A 26 -9.61 4.01 0.78
C LYS A 26 -10.32 3.21 1.87
N TYR A 27 -11.37 2.46 1.55
CA TYR A 27 -12.18 1.80 2.57
C TYR A 27 -11.55 0.48 3.02
N GLN A 28 -11.38 -0.45 2.10
CA GLN A 28 -10.82 -1.77 2.43
C GLN A 28 -9.29 -1.78 2.35
N THR A 29 -8.67 -0.67 1.93
CA THR A 29 -7.21 -0.58 1.72
C THR A 29 -6.75 -1.62 0.70
N TRP A 30 -7.59 -1.97 -0.29
CA TRP A 30 -7.24 -3.02 -1.26
C TRP A 30 -6.34 -2.48 -2.36
N PHE A 31 -5.39 -3.30 -2.81
CA PHE A 31 -4.58 -2.98 -3.98
C PHE A 31 -5.48 -2.93 -5.23
N ARG A 32 -5.36 -1.86 -6.01
CA ARG A 32 -6.17 -1.66 -7.22
C ARG A 32 -5.33 -1.63 -8.49
N GLY A 33 -4.05 -1.27 -8.39
CA GLY A 33 -3.20 -1.17 -9.57
C GLY A 33 -1.99 -0.28 -9.39
N ILE A 34 -1.39 0.10 -10.52
CA ILE A 34 -0.18 0.93 -10.57
C ILE A 34 -0.29 2.06 -11.59
N ILE A 35 0.49 3.11 -11.36
CA ILE A 35 0.75 4.18 -12.33
C ILE A 35 2.26 4.31 -12.52
N THR A 36 2.73 4.09 -13.75
CA THR A 36 4.14 4.22 -14.12
C THR A 36 4.51 5.70 -14.29
N LYS A 37 5.81 6.01 -14.34
CA LYS A 37 6.32 7.40 -14.41
C LYS A 37 5.81 8.22 -15.61
N ASP A 38 5.49 7.54 -16.70
CA ASP A 38 4.94 8.12 -17.94
C ASP A 38 3.42 8.29 -17.88
N GLY A 39 2.80 8.05 -16.72
CA GLY A 39 1.38 8.23 -16.48
C GLY A 39 0.50 7.09 -16.98
N ARG A 40 1.07 5.99 -17.50
CA ARG A 40 0.27 4.81 -17.88
C ARG A 40 -0.29 4.15 -16.64
N ARG A 41 -1.56 3.74 -16.72
CA ARG A 41 -2.37 3.24 -15.61
C ARG A 41 -2.76 1.81 -15.88
N TYR A 42 -2.57 0.95 -14.90
CA TYR A 42 -2.87 -0.46 -14.99
C TYR A 42 -3.62 -0.91 -13.74
N GLU A 43 -4.73 -1.59 -13.90
CA GLU A 43 -5.61 -2.05 -12.81
C GLU A 43 -5.77 -3.55 -12.81
N VAL A 44 -5.96 -4.12 -11.61
CA VAL A 44 -6.37 -5.52 -11.47
C VAL A 44 -7.66 -5.78 -12.24
N GLU A 45 -7.82 -7.01 -12.70
CA GLU A 45 -8.99 -7.45 -13.46
C GLU A 45 -10.24 -7.47 -12.60
N ASP A 46 -11.36 -7.34 -13.30
CA ASP A 46 -12.67 -7.27 -12.69
C ASP A 46 -13.13 -8.67 -12.24
N ILE A 47 -12.72 -9.10 -11.04
CA ILE A 47 -13.14 -10.39 -10.49
C ILE A 47 -14.59 -10.34 -9.95
N CYS A 48 -15.12 -9.16 -9.66
CA CYS A 48 -16.33 -9.03 -8.83
C CYS A 48 -17.24 -7.86 -9.24
N HIS A 49 -17.24 -7.45 -10.50
CA HIS A 49 -17.89 -6.22 -10.98
C HIS A 49 -17.40 -4.96 -10.25
N MET A 50 -16.14 -4.95 -9.83
CA MET A 50 -15.52 -3.78 -9.25
C MET A 50 -15.32 -2.74 -10.35
N PRO A 51 -15.95 -1.55 -10.25
CA PRO A 51 -15.79 -0.53 -11.26
C PRO A 51 -14.32 -0.10 -11.33
N LYS A 52 -13.85 0.20 -12.54
CA LYS A 52 -12.54 0.81 -12.76
C LYS A 52 -12.42 2.10 -11.93
N MET A 53 -11.30 2.24 -11.22
CA MET A 53 -11.06 3.42 -10.37
C MET A 53 -10.20 4.47 -11.08
N MET A 54 -9.34 4.04 -11.99
CA MET A 54 -8.40 4.87 -12.73
C MET A 54 -8.89 5.09 -14.15
N VAL A 55 -9.30 6.33 -14.43
CA VAL A 55 -9.71 6.74 -15.79
C VAL A 55 -8.59 6.42 -16.79
N GLY A 56 -8.93 5.71 -17.87
CA GLY A 56 -7.99 5.33 -18.92
C GLY A 56 -7.08 4.16 -18.57
N SER A 57 -7.35 3.41 -17.49
CA SER A 57 -6.58 2.23 -17.12
C SER A 57 -6.71 1.08 -18.12
N LYS A 58 -5.59 0.39 -18.33
CA LYS A 58 -5.53 -0.93 -18.97
C LYS A 58 -5.54 -2.01 -17.88
N THR A 59 -5.77 -3.26 -18.29
CA THR A 59 -5.66 -4.40 -17.38
C THR A 59 -4.19 -4.63 -16.97
N LEU A 60 -3.99 -5.06 -15.73
CA LEU A 60 -2.74 -5.56 -15.17
C LEU A 60 -2.63 -7.08 -15.38
N HIS A 61 -3.57 -7.70 -16.10
CA HIS A 61 -3.60 -9.14 -16.40
C HIS A 61 -3.46 -10.02 -15.16
N THR A 62 -4.03 -9.54 -14.05
CA THR A 62 -4.11 -10.30 -12.81
C THR A 62 -5.34 -9.86 -12.04
N ASP A 63 -5.88 -10.82 -11.34
CA ASP A 63 -7.01 -10.69 -10.45
C ASP A 63 -6.58 -10.07 -9.09
N GLY A 64 -5.27 -10.00 -8.80
CA GLY A 64 -4.76 -9.46 -7.54
C GLY A 64 -4.99 -10.39 -6.34
N MET A 65 -5.19 -11.69 -6.56
CA MET A 65 -5.33 -12.70 -5.51
C MET A 65 -4.07 -13.56 -5.38
N TYR A 66 -3.64 -13.85 -4.15
CA TYR A 66 -2.41 -14.63 -3.90
C TYR A 66 -2.37 -16.03 -4.54
N PRO A 67 -3.48 -16.81 -4.59
CA PRO A 67 -3.48 -18.10 -5.28
C PRO A 67 -3.11 -17.97 -6.76
N SER A 68 -3.65 -16.95 -7.44
CA SER A 68 -3.41 -16.70 -8.86
C SER A 68 -2.03 -16.10 -9.11
N LEU A 69 -1.55 -15.21 -8.23
CA LEU A 69 -0.25 -14.55 -8.37
C LEU A 69 0.94 -15.48 -8.08
N VAL A 70 0.88 -16.22 -6.98
CA VAL A 70 2.05 -16.93 -6.44
C VAL A 70 1.71 -18.33 -5.90
N GLY A 71 0.48 -18.81 -6.08
CA GLY A 71 0.03 -20.09 -5.53
C GLY A 71 -0.12 -20.09 -4.01
N GLY A 72 -0.29 -18.92 -3.40
CA GLY A 72 -0.50 -18.72 -1.96
C GLY A 72 0.45 -17.70 -1.31
N VAL A 73 -0.04 -16.97 -0.30
CA VAL A 73 0.72 -15.86 0.35
C VAL A 73 2.02 -16.34 1.00
N HIS A 74 2.05 -17.57 1.53
CA HIS A 74 3.23 -18.19 2.13
C HIS A 74 4.40 -18.38 1.14
N LYS A 75 4.16 -18.26 -0.17
CA LYS A 75 5.23 -18.31 -1.18
C LYS A 75 5.85 -16.95 -1.47
N CYS A 76 5.25 -15.88 -0.98
CA CYS A 76 5.70 -14.51 -1.21
C CYS A 76 7.02 -14.24 -0.46
N TRP A 77 7.96 -13.61 -1.13
CA TRP A 77 9.17 -13.08 -0.50
C TRP A 77 8.98 -11.60 -0.16
N ILE A 78 9.35 -11.25 1.06
CA ILE A 78 9.28 -9.88 1.60
C ILE A 78 10.64 -9.48 2.16
N GLY A 79 10.89 -8.17 2.20
CA GLY A 79 12.16 -7.62 2.68
C GLY A 79 12.77 -6.62 1.71
N TYR A 80 14.03 -6.27 1.96
CA TYR A 80 14.68 -5.16 1.27
C TYR A 80 14.87 -5.41 -0.23
N GLN A 81 15.49 -6.54 -0.59
CA GLN A 81 15.78 -6.85 -1.99
C GLN A 81 14.50 -7.19 -2.74
N SER A 82 13.56 -7.89 -2.10
CA SER A 82 12.25 -8.23 -2.65
C SER A 82 11.44 -6.98 -2.98
N LEU A 83 11.35 -6.01 -2.06
CA LEU A 83 10.66 -4.74 -2.32
C LEU A 83 11.35 -3.94 -3.43
N ARG A 84 12.69 -3.89 -3.41
CA ARG A 84 13.48 -3.19 -4.43
C ARG A 84 13.30 -3.79 -5.82
N ASN A 85 13.37 -5.11 -5.93
CA ASN A 85 13.16 -5.82 -7.19
C ASN A 85 11.73 -5.60 -7.69
N SER A 86 10.74 -5.69 -6.79
CA SER A 86 9.34 -5.46 -7.12
C SER A 86 9.09 -4.06 -7.67
N PHE A 87 9.68 -3.05 -7.05
CA PHE A 87 9.66 -1.68 -7.57
C PHE A 87 10.23 -1.59 -8.98
N HIS A 88 11.41 -2.19 -9.22
CA HIS A 88 12.07 -2.10 -10.51
C HIS A 88 11.36 -2.89 -11.61
N ALA A 89 10.71 -4.01 -11.29
CA ALA A 89 9.87 -4.76 -12.21
C ALA A 89 8.66 -3.90 -12.62
N LEU A 90 7.91 -3.40 -11.64
CA LEU A 90 6.67 -2.66 -11.90
C LEU A 90 6.87 -1.27 -12.50
N GLU A 91 7.97 -0.57 -12.23
CA GLU A 91 8.30 0.69 -12.93
C GLU A 91 8.48 0.49 -14.44
N ARG A 92 8.97 -0.69 -14.82
CA ARG A 92 9.22 -1.07 -16.21
C ARG A 92 8.01 -1.72 -16.88
N TYR A 93 6.90 -1.93 -16.16
CA TYR A 93 5.72 -2.58 -16.69
C TYR A 93 5.17 -1.87 -17.93
N ARG A 94 4.83 -2.65 -18.98
CA ARG A 94 4.32 -2.13 -20.26
C ARG A 94 3.01 -2.78 -20.72
N GLY A 95 2.29 -3.46 -19.83
CA GLY A 95 0.98 -4.06 -20.15
C GLY A 95 1.06 -5.55 -20.49
N GLN A 96 2.12 -6.24 -20.10
CA GLN A 96 2.20 -7.71 -20.13
C GLN A 96 2.71 -8.17 -18.78
N THR A 97 1.98 -9.08 -18.17
CA THR A 97 2.29 -9.64 -16.85
C THR A 97 2.90 -11.01 -17.03
N ASP A 98 4.07 -11.21 -16.42
CA ASP A 98 4.76 -12.49 -16.33
C ASP A 98 4.98 -12.85 -14.86
N ALA A 99 5.61 -13.99 -14.62
CA ALA A 99 5.87 -14.49 -13.27
C ALA A 99 6.73 -13.56 -12.40
N GLU A 100 7.56 -12.67 -12.98
CA GLU A 100 8.30 -11.67 -12.21
C GLU A 100 7.35 -10.56 -11.73
N HIS A 101 6.47 -10.10 -12.62
CA HIS A 101 5.46 -9.10 -12.29
C HIS A 101 4.46 -9.61 -11.26
N GLU A 102 4.01 -10.86 -11.36
CA GLU A 102 3.08 -11.47 -10.39
C GLU A 102 3.69 -11.53 -8.99
N LYS A 103 4.96 -11.97 -8.88
CA LYS A 103 5.71 -11.93 -7.62
C LYS A 103 5.86 -10.51 -7.10
N ALA A 104 6.19 -9.56 -7.97
CA ALA A 104 6.34 -8.16 -7.59
C ALA A 104 5.04 -7.57 -7.03
N ILE A 105 3.90 -7.87 -7.66
CA ILE A 105 2.57 -7.45 -7.21
C ILE A 105 2.28 -8.06 -5.83
N ALA A 106 2.51 -9.37 -5.66
CA ALA A 106 2.31 -10.05 -4.38
C ALA A 106 3.18 -9.45 -3.25
N THR A 107 4.46 -9.17 -3.50
CA THR A 107 5.35 -8.53 -2.52
C THR A 107 4.86 -7.13 -2.13
N ILE A 108 4.44 -6.33 -3.12
CA ILE A 108 3.87 -5.00 -2.88
C ILE A 108 2.58 -5.07 -2.06
N MET A 109 1.70 -6.02 -2.38
CA MET A 109 0.47 -6.27 -1.62
C MET A 109 0.78 -6.59 -0.17
N VAL A 110 1.67 -7.56 0.10
CA VAL A 110 2.02 -7.94 1.48
C VAL A 110 2.65 -6.76 2.23
N MET A 111 3.66 -6.10 1.66
CA MET A 111 4.43 -5.10 2.39
C MET A 111 3.72 -3.74 2.52
N LEU A 112 2.84 -3.37 1.59
CA LEU A 112 2.21 -2.03 1.58
C LEU A 112 0.72 -2.05 1.93
N PHE A 113 0.05 -3.21 1.81
CA PHE A 113 -1.39 -3.32 2.05
C PHE A 113 -1.73 -4.30 3.18
N GLU A 114 -1.00 -5.41 3.33
CA GLU A 114 -1.23 -6.33 4.46
C GLU A 114 -0.46 -5.93 5.72
N ALA A 115 0.80 -5.48 5.59
CA ALA A 115 1.59 -5.06 6.74
C ALA A 115 0.87 -3.98 7.58
N PRO A 116 0.24 -2.92 7.01
CA PRO A 116 -0.52 -1.97 7.82
C PRO A 116 -1.75 -2.57 8.53
N ARG A 117 -2.24 -3.75 8.12
CA ARG A 117 -3.39 -4.44 8.72
C ARG A 117 -2.99 -5.45 9.78
N PHE A 118 -1.81 -6.07 9.65
CA PHE A 118 -1.35 -7.15 10.51
C PHE A 118 -0.02 -6.80 11.16
N ASP A 119 -0.02 -6.58 12.47
CA ASP A 119 1.16 -6.14 13.22
C ASP A 119 2.36 -7.09 13.05
N GLN A 120 2.15 -8.41 13.08
CA GLN A 120 3.23 -9.38 12.89
C GLN A 120 3.90 -9.27 11.50
N VAL A 121 3.10 -8.99 10.46
CA VAL A 121 3.60 -8.77 9.10
C VAL A 121 4.36 -7.45 9.02
N TYR A 122 3.87 -6.42 9.69
CA TYR A 122 4.56 -5.13 9.83
C TYR A 122 5.91 -5.26 10.53
N GLN A 123 5.95 -5.88 11.72
CA GLN A 123 7.19 -6.03 12.48
C GLN A 123 8.23 -6.84 11.70
N THR A 124 7.80 -7.94 11.06
CA THR A 124 8.68 -8.75 10.20
C THR A 124 9.20 -7.93 9.02
N SER A 125 8.32 -7.24 8.30
CA SER A 125 8.72 -6.40 7.16
C SER A 125 9.71 -5.31 7.58
N LEU A 126 9.46 -4.64 8.70
CA LEU A 126 10.32 -3.58 9.23
C LEU A 126 11.71 -4.11 9.62
N PHE A 127 11.76 -5.24 10.32
CA PHE A 127 13.00 -5.90 10.71
C PHE A 127 13.87 -6.33 9.51
N LEU A 128 13.22 -6.84 8.46
CA LEU A 128 13.89 -7.24 7.21
C LEU A 128 14.42 -6.02 6.46
N LEU A 129 13.60 -4.95 6.35
CA LEU A 129 14.02 -3.69 5.73
C LEU A 129 15.21 -3.04 6.44
N GLN A 130 15.17 -2.95 7.78
CA GLN A 130 16.26 -2.37 8.58
C GLN A 130 17.55 -3.19 8.51
N GLY A 131 17.43 -4.51 8.40
CA GLY A 131 18.57 -5.41 8.29
C GLY A 131 19.10 -5.61 6.88
N GLY A 132 18.48 -5.03 5.84
CA GLY A 132 18.84 -5.29 4.45
C GLY A 132 18.67 -6.77 4.05
N ARG A 133 17.68 -7.45 4.64
CA ARG A 133 17.44 -8.89 4.49
C ARG A 133 16.09 -9.15 3.83
N ASP A 134 15.94 -10.40 3.42
CA ASP A 134 14.73 -10.95 2.82
C ASP A 134 14.33 -12.25 3.51
N GLN A 135 13.03 -12.52 3.54
CA GLN A 135 12.46 -13.77 4.05
C GLN A 135 11.18 -14.09 3.29
N GLN A 136 10.92 -15.39 3.12
CA GLN A 136 9.62 -15.86 2.64
C GLN A 136 8.58 -15.74 3.76
N VAL A 137 7.35 -15.33 3.43
CA VAL A 137 6.24 -15.21 4.38
C VAL A 137 6.02 -16.56 5.07
N GLN A 138 6.18 -16.57 6.40
CA GLN A 138 5.84 -17.74 7.20
C GLN A 138 4.35 -17.70 7.52
N GLY A 139 3.61 -18.66 6.99
CA GLY A 139 2.22 -18.90 7.34
C GLY A 139 2.12 -20.24 8.04
N GLU A 140 2.14 -20.24 9.37
CA GLU A 140 1.33 -21.23 10.07
C GLU A 140 -0.11 -20.70 10.09
N GLU A 141 -1.08 -21.60 9.99
CA GLU A 141 -2.50 -21.30 10.15
C GLU A 141 -2.75 -20.99 11.64
N THR A 142 -2.26 -19.85 12.12
CA THR A 142 -2.37 -19.46 13.51
C THR A 142 -3.70 -18.74 13.69
N SER A 143 -4.66 -19.41 14.33
CA SER A 143 -5.84 -18.78 14.90
C SER A 143 -5.39 -17.87 16.05
N VAL A 144 -5.07 -16.61 15.73
CA VAL A 144 -4.74 -15.61 16.75
C VAL A 144 -6.05 -15.16 17.41
N SER A 145 -6.31 -15.64 18.63
CA SER A 145 -7.28 -15.01 19.51
C SER A 145 -6.70 -13.67 19.97
N VAL A 146 -7.42 -12.59 19.71
CA VAL A 146 -7.00 -11.23 20.08
C VAL A 146 -7.08 -11.11 21.60
N ALA A 147 -5.98 -11.36 22.29
CA ALA A 147 -5.78 -10.95 23.68
C ALA A 147 -4.63 -9.94 23.73
N ALA A 148 -4.96 -8.78 24.31
CA ALA A 148 -4.22 -7.54 24.37
C ALA A 148 -2.71 -7.69 24.64
N MET A 149 -1.87 -6.99 23.84
CA MET A 149 -0.71 -6.22 24.30
C MET A 149 0.14 -5.72 23.12
N ALA A 150 0.12 -4.42 22.80
CA ALA A 150 1.23 -3.74 22.11
C ALA A 150 1.07 -2.20 22.13
N ASN A 151 1.32 -1.55 23.29
CA ASN A 151 1.23 -0.07 23.39
C ASN A 151 2.56 0.64 23.74
N ALA A 152 3.69 -0.07 23.93
CA ALA A 152 4.94 0.58 24.37
C ALA A 152 6.03 0.69 23.29
N ALA A 153 6.14 -0.29 22.37
CA ALA A 153 7.19 -0.30 21.35
C ALA A 153 6.90 0.65 20.17
N VAL A 154 5.62 0.94 19.91
CA VAL A 154 5.14 1.82 18.83
C VAL A 154 5.60 3.27 18.99
N ALA A 155 5.84 3.72 20.22
CA ALA A 155 6.16 5.12 20.50
C ALA A 155 7.57 5.57 20.01
N LYS A 156 8.52 4.65 19.83
CA LYS A 156 9.93 5.01 19.56
C LYS A 156 10.30 5.08 18.08
N VAL A 157 9.59 4.38 17.20
CA VAL A 157 9.86 4.34 15.75
C VAL A 157 9.17 5.48 14.99
N ALA A 158 8.19 6.14 15.61
CA ALA A 158 7.36 7.20 15.04
C ALA A 158 8.11 8.52 14.69
N HIS A 159 9.40 8.65 14.97
CA HIS A 159 10.10 9.93 14.77
C HIS A 159 10.59 10.20 13.34
N ASN A 160 10.68 9.21 12.43
CA ASN A 160 11.15 9.45 11.06
C ASN A 160 10.28 8.87 9.93
N ILE A 161 9.15 8.22 10.23
CA ILE A 161 8.15 7.80 9.23
C ILE A 161 6.77 8.05 9.83
N ARG A 162 5.99 8.97 9.23
CA ARG A 162 4.59 9.21 9.60
C ARG A 162 3.67 8.40 8.70
N ILE A 163 3.23 7.24 9.19
CA ILE A 163 2.05 6.56 8.65
C ILE A 163 0.85 7.12 9.43
N LEU A 164 0.05 7.96 8.80
CA LEU A 164 -1.17 8.47 9.41
C LEU A 164 -2.25 7.39 9.30
N CYS A 165 -2.65 6.82 10.43
CA CYS A 165 -3.89 6.04 10.51
C CYS A 165 -5.08 6.94 10.11
N ARG A 166 -6.15 6.34 9.57
CA ARG A 166 -7.27 7.11 9.00
C ARG A 166 -7.87 8.14 9.96
N SER A 167 -7.99 7.79 11.23
CA SER A 167 -8.47 8.71 12.28
C SER A 167 -7.53 9.90 12.52
N ALA A 168 -6.20 9.70 12.47
CA ALA A 168 -5.23 10.78 12.57
C ALA A 168 -5.18 11.65 11.30
N TRP A 169 -5.43 11.06 10.12
CA TRP A 169 -5.56 11.80 8.86
C TRP A 169 -6.81 12.69 8.85
N ASP A 170 -7.96 12.15 9.26
CA ASP A 170 -9.22 12.90 9.31
C ASP A 170 -9.15 14.02 10.37
N PHE A 171 -8.52 13.78 11.53
CA PHE A 171 -8.24 14.81 12.54
C PHE A 171 -7.29 15.89 12.03
N TRP A 172 -6.25 15.52 11.28
CA TRP A 172 -5.31 16.49 10.69
C TRP A 172 -5.99 17.36 9.61
N LEU A 173 -6.83 16.78 8.75
CA LEU A 173 -7.60 17.51 7.76
C LEU A 173 -8.57 18.51 8.40
N GLN A 174 -9.29 18.10 9.45
CA GLN A 174 -10.21 18.99 10.17
C GLN A 174 -9.48 20.18 10.81
N ASN A 175 -8.32 19.96 11.43
CA ASN A 175 -7.54 21.03 12.02
C ASN A 175 -6.88 21.95 10.99
N THR A 176 -6.41 21.41 9.86
CA THR A 176 -5.78 22.21 8.81
C THR A 176 -6.81 23.07 8.07
N GLN A 177 -8.02 22.56 7.86
CA GLN A 177 -9.13 23.32 7.27
C GLN A 177 -9.69 24.37 8.25
N ALA A 178 -9.76 24.08 9.55
CA ALA A 178 -10.13 25.06 10.57
C ALA A 178 -9.11 26.21 10.68
N GLN A 179 -7.80 25.91 10.55
CA GLN A 179 -6.74 26.92 10.53
C GLN A 179 -6.76 27.76 9.24
N ALA A 180 -7.09 27.16 8.10
CA ALA A 180 -7.26 27.89 6.84
C ALA A 180 -8.50 28.80 6.84
N ALA A 181 -9.60 28.37 7.49
CA ALA A 181 -10.81 29.17 7.63
C ALA A 181 -10.69 30.30 8.67
N GLY A 182 -9.83 30.14 9.69
CA GLY A 182 -9.57 31.15 10.73
C GLY A 182 -8.55 32.23 10.34
N GLY A 183 -7.85 32.09 9.21
CA GLY A 183 -6.79 33.02 8.76
C GLY A 183 -7.26 34.27 8.02
N SER A 184 -8.56 34.42 7.75
CA SER A 184 -9.10 35.59 7.04
C SER A 184 -9.88 36.52 7.96
N SER A 185 -9.18 37.10 8.96
CA SER A 185 -9.63 38.33 9.61
C SER A 185 -8.44 39.05 10.25
N ARG A 186 -7.84 39.97 9.47
CA ARG A 186 -7.33 41.29 9.89
C ARG A 186 -6.36 41.85 8.85
N ASN A 187 -6.88 42.71 7.99
CA ASN A 187 -6.40 44.10 7.79
C ASN A 187 -6.95 44.66 6.49
N ARG A 188 -8.10 45.34 6.58
CA ARG A 188 -8.34 46.53 5.76
C ARG A 188 -8.30 47.72 6.70
N LYS A 189 -7.26 48.53 6.56
CA LYS A 189 -7.36 49.97 6.79
C LYS A 189 -8.24 50.56 5.71
#